data_AF-A0A7K8A2I2-F1
#
_entry.id   AF-A0A7K8A2I2-F1
#
_cell.length_a   1.000
_cell.length_b   1.000
_cell.length_c   1.000
_cell.angle_alpha   90.00
_cell.angle_beta   90.00
_cell.angle_gamma   90.00
#
_symmetry.space_group_name_H-M   'P 1'
#
loop_
_entity.id
_entity.type
_entity.pdbx_description
1 polymer ?
#
loop_
_entity_poly.entity_id
_entity_poly.type
_entity_poly.pdbx_seq_one_letter_code
_entity_poly.pdbx_strand_id
1 'polypeptide(L)'
;MVVTLGYWDIRGLAHAIRLLLEYTETPYQERRYRQGPAPDYDLSDWTNEKEKLGLDFPNLPYLIDGPTKLTQSNAILRYIARKHNLCGETEEEKQRVDLLENQLMDLRMDFALLCYNPDFEKLKPAYLEQLPKKLQEVSRFLGSRPWFAGQKLTFVDFLAYDVLDDQRMFAPECPELKGNLAQFLQRFEALDKVSAYMRSGRVLKSPIFMRTAKWGS
;
A
#
# COMPACT_ATOMS: atom_id res chain seq x y z
N MET A 1 -23.69 -4.40 3.18
CA MET A 1 -23.72 -3.14 2.40
C MET A 1 -22.44 -3.08 1.58
N VAL A 2 -22.49 -2.53 0.37
CA VAL A 2 -21.32 -2.43 -0.52
C VAL A 2 -20.53 -1.17 -0.14
N VAL A 3 -19.25 -1.34 0.17
CA VAL A 3 -18.32 -0.24 0.50
C VAL A 3 -17.83 0.43 -0.78
N THR A 4 -17.62 1.75 -0.79
CA THR A 4 -16.98 2.45 -1.92
C THR A 4 -15.57 2.88 -1.55
N LEU A 5 -14.58 2.36 -2.29
CA LEU A 5 -13.19 2.83 -2.24
C LEU A 5 -12.95 3.85 -3.36
N GLY A 6 -12.54 5.06 -3.01
CA GLY A 6 -12.15 6.08 -3.99
C GLY A 6 -10.64 6.25 -4.06
N TYR A 7 -10.06 6.17 -5.25
CA TYR A 7 -8.66 6.47 -5.49
C TYR A 7 -8.39 6.76 -6.97
N TRP A 8 -7.18 7.19 -7.29
CA TRP A 8 -6.73 7.24 -8.68
C TRP A 8 -6.69 5.85 -9.33
N ASP A 9 -6.83 5.81 -10.65
CA ASP A 9 -6.70 4.59 -11.49
C ASP A 9 -5.24 4.14 -11.63
N ILE A 10 -4.55 4.05 -10.49
CA ILE A 10 -3.17 3.58 -10.32
C ILE A 10 -3.12 2.66 -9.09
N ARG A 11 -2.03 1.91 -8.91
CA ARG A 11 -1.77 1.10 -7.70
C ARG A 11 -1.72 2.00 -6.45
N GLY A 12 -0.70 2.86 -6.36
CA GLY A 12 -0.47 3.85 -5.31
C GLY A 12 -0.82 3.43 -3.88
N LEU A 13 -1.30 4.39 -3.08
CA LEU A 13 -1.65 4.19 -1.66
C LEU A 13 -2.85 3.26 -1.44
N ALA A 14 -3.62 2.93 -2.48
CA ALA A 14 -4.79 2.09 -2.36
C ALA A 14 -4.49 0.59 -2.50
N HIS A 15 -3.27 0.19 -2.86
CA HIS A 15 -2.98 -1.23 -3.13
C HIS A 15 -3.19 -2.12 -1.91
N ALA A 16 -2.62 -1.75 -0.75
CA ALA A 16 -2.84 -2.47 0.51
C ALA A 16 -4.32 -2.53 0.90
N ILE A 17 -5.10 -1.48 0.62
CA ILE A 17 -6.54 -1.41 0.91
C ILE A 17 -7.32 -2.39 0.02
N ARG A 18 -7.05 -2.40 -1.29
CA ARG A 18 -7.67 -3.34 -2.24
C ARG A 18 -7.38 -4.78 -1.85
N LEU A 19 -6.13 -5.09 -1.52
CA LEU A 19 -5.74 -6.42 -1.06
C LEU A 19 -6.45 -6.82 0.24
N LEU A 20 -6.59 -5.88 1.19
CA LEU A 20 -7.26 -6.15 2.46
C LEU A 20 -8.76 -6.39 2.24
N LEU A 21 -9.43 -5.59 1.40
CA LEU A 21 -10.84 -5.78 1.05
C LEU A 21 -11.10 -7.13 0.39
N GLU A 22 -10.22 -7.55 -0.52
CA GLU A 22 -10.31 -8.87 -1.18
C GLU A 22 -10.05 -10.01 -0.18
N TYR A 23 -9.05 -9.86 0.70
CA TYR A 23 -8.75 -10.86 1.73
C TYR A 23 -9.89 -11.04 2.74
N THR A 24 -10.51 -9.94 3.18
CA THR A 24 -11.63 -9.98 4.13
C THR A 24 -12.97 -10.26 3.46
N GLU A 25 -12.98 -10.47 2.14
CA GLU A 25 -14.19 -10.70 1.32
C GLU A 25 -15.24 -9.59 1.51
N THR A 26 -14.79 -8.37 1.79
CA THR A 26 -15.68 -7.22 1.98
C THR A 26 -16.28 -6.85 0.64
N PRO A 27 -17.62 -6.85 0.47
CA PRO A 27 -18.22 -6.39 -0.77
C PRO A 27 -17.92 -4.91 -1.00
N TYR A 28 -17.23 -4.58 -2.09
CA TYR A 28 -16.85 -3.21 -2.40
C TYR A 28 -16.96 -2.90 -3.89
N GLN A 29 -17.08 -1.62 -4.19
CA GLN A 29 -16.91 -1.04 -5.52
C GLN A 29 -15.80 0.02 -5.46
N GLU A 30 -15.21 0.32 -6.62
CA GLU A 30 -14.17 1.34 -6.72
C GLU A 30 -14.65 2.54 -7.56
N ARG A 31 -14.49 3.75 -7.02
CA ARG A 31 -14.47 4.98 -7.82
C ARG A 31 -13.02 5.27 -8.20
N ARG A 32 -12.65 4.87 -9.41
CA ARG A 32 -11.32 5.15 -9.98
C ARG A 32 -11.35 6.48 -10.70
N TYR A 33 -10.62 7.45 -10.18
CA TYR A 33 -10.45 8.76 -10.80
C TYR A 33 -9.32 8.71 -11.83
N ARG A 34 -9.48 9.42 -12.94
CA ARG A 34 -8.50 9.46 -14.02
C ARG A 34 -7.87 10.83 -14.15
N GLN A 35 -6.55 10.83 -14.30
CA GLN A 35 -5.79 11.99 -14.71
C GLN A 35 -5.90 12.17 -16.23
N GLY A 36 -6.09 13.41 -16.67
CA GLY A 36 -6.11 13.77 -18.09
C GLY A 36 -4.77 13.50 -18.81
N PRO A 37 -4.75 13.65 -20.14
CA PRO A 37 -3.53 13.47 -20.92
C PRO A 37 -2.47 14.54 -20.60
N ALA A 38 -1.22 14.24 -20.94
CA ALA A 38 -0.14 15.23 -20.93
C ALA A 38 -0.38 16.31 -22.00
N PRO A 39 0.14 17.53 -21.81
CA PRO A 39 0.95 17.98 -20.66
C PRO A 39 0.11 18.49 -19.47
N ASP A 40 -1.20 18.64 -19.64
CA ASP A 40 -2.06 19.35 -18.68
C ASP A 40 -2.36 18.52 -17.44
N TYR A 41 -2.41 17.19 -17.59
CA TYR A 41 -2.63 16.24 -16.48
C TYR A 41 -3.88 16.59 -15.66
N ASP A 42 -4.97 16.96 -16.33
CA ASP A 42 -6.21 17.44 -15.72
C ASP A 42 -6.71 16.52 -14.59
N LEU A 43 -7.08 17.12 -13.47
CA LEU A 43 -7.54 16.42 -12.26
C LEU A 43 -9.04 16.63 -12.02
N SER A 44 -9.77 17.19 -12.99
CA SER A 44 -11.18 17.58 -12.85
C SER A 44 -12.10 16.41 -12.47
N ASP A 45 -11.78 15.19 -12.89
CA ASP A 45 -12.53 13.98 -12.50
C ASP A 45 -12.63 13.84 -10.98
N TRP A 46 -11.56 14.17 -10.25
CA TRP A 46 -11.56 14.19 -8.78
C TRP A 46 -12.05 15.53 -8.23
N THR A 47 -11.47 16.65 -8.69
CA THR A 47 -11.71 17.96 -8.05
C THR A 47 -13.17 18.41 -8.17
N ASN A 48 -13.91 17.93 -9.18
CA ASN A 48 -15.35 18.19 -9.33
C ASN A 48 -16.23 17.46 -8.31
N GLU A 49 -15.77 16.35 -7.73
CA GLU A 49 -16.51 15.54 -6.74
C GLU A 49 -16.00 15.74 -5.31
N LYS A 50 -14.73 16.14 -5.14
CA LYS A 50 -13.99 16.22 -3.86
C LYS A 50 -14.81 16.76 -2.68
N GLU A 51 -15.40 17.94 -2.84
CA GLU A 51 -16.13 18.64 -1.76
C GLU A 51 -17.58 18.14 -1.58
N LYS A 52 -18.08 17.29 -2.49
CA LYS A 52 -19.48 16.81 -2.50
C LYS A 52 -19.68 15.49 -1.77
N LEU A 53 -18.59 14.80 -1.42
CA LEU A 53 -18.64 13.48 -0.79
C LEU A 53 -18.93 13.54 0.72
N GLY A 54 -18.81 14.72 1.33
CA GLY A 54 -18.97 14.93 2.78
C GLY A 54 -17.90 14.19 3.59
N LEU A 55 -16.65 14.25 3.12
CA LEU A 55 -15.46 13.79 3.84
C LEU A 55 -14.99 14.92 4.77
N ASP A 56 -14.58 14.61 6.00
CA ASP A 56 -14.08 15.63 6.95
C ASP A 56 -12.77 16.28 6.45
N PHE A 57 -11.89 15.46 5.87
CA PHE A 57 -10.64 15.90 5.24
C PHE A 57 -10.59 15.34 3.82
N PRO A 58 -11.18 16.02 2.81
CA PRO A 58 -11.29 15.51 1.44
C PRO A 58 -9.93 15.16 0.83
N ASN A 59 -9.67 13.87 0.61
CA ASN A 59 -8.41 13.35 0.12
C ASN A 59 -8.59 11.96 -0.53
N LEU A 60 -7.55 11.48 -1.22
CA LEU A 60 -7.48 10.14 -1.80
C LEU A 60 -6.33 9.34 -1.16
N PRO A 61 -6.54 8.08 -0.73
CA PRO A 61 -7.79 7.32 -0.84
C PRO A 61 -8.84 7.74 0.19
N TYR A 62 -10.10 7.48 -0.17
CA TYR A 62 -11.24 7.52 0.76
C TYR A 62 -11.99 6.19 0.78
N LEU A 63 -12.69 5.91 1.87
CA LEU A 63 -13.61 4.78 2.00
C LEU A 63 -14.95 5.25 2.57
N ILE A 64 -16.04 4.87 1.90
CA ILE A 64 -17.42 5.16 2.32
C ILE A 64 -18.13 3.83 2.59
N ASP A 65 -18.55 3.64 3.84
CA ASP A 65 -19.32 2.48 4.31
C ASP A 65 -20.54 2.97 5.12
N GLY A 66 -21.66 3.13 4.41
CA GLY A 66 -22.88 3.74 4.96
C GLY A 66 -22.61 5.14 5.51
N PRO A 67 -22.87 5.42 6.79
CA PRO A 67 -22.58 6.72 7.40
C PRO A 67 -21.09 6.95 7.69
N THR A 68 -20.26 5.90 7.68
CA THR A 68 -18.82 6.03 7.92
C THR A 68 -18.11 6.50 6.66
N LYS A 69 -17.40 7.62 6.75
CA LYS A 69 -16.63 8.22 5.66
C LYS A 69 -15.23 8.53 6.16
N LEU A 70 -14.22 7.88 5.58
CA LEU A 70 -12.84 7.97 6.05
C LEU A 70 -11.93 8.39 4.91
N THR A 71 -10.93 9.20 5.23
CA THR A 71 -9.73 9.41 4.42
C THR A 71 -8.50 8.94 5.20
N GLN A 72 -7.31 9.02 4.61
CA GLN A 72 -6.04 8.45 5.10
C GLN A 72 -5.97 6.92 4.98
N SER A 73 -4.99 6.43 4.21
CA SER A 73 -4.84 5.00 3.92
C SER A 73 -4.72 4.14 5.18
N ASN A 74 -3.94 4.59 6.16
CA ASN A 74 -3.73 3.88 7.42
C ASN A 74 -5.02 3.83 8.27
N ALA A 75 -5.79 4.92 8.33
CA ALA A 75 -7.06 4.94 9.03
C ALA A 75 -8.09 4.00 8.38
N ILE A 76 -8.12 3.96 7.05
CA ILE A 76 -8.96 3.04 6.27
C ILE A 76 -8.57 1.58 6.52
N LEU A 77 -7.28 1.26 6.47
CA LEU A 77 -6.78 -0.08 6.76
C LEU A 77 -7.14 -0.52 8.19
N ARG A 78 -6.89 0.34 9.19
CA ARG A 78 -7.26 0.07 10.59
C ARG A 78 -8.77 -0.10 10.76
N TYR A 79 -9.60 0.65 10.04
CA TYR A 79 -11.06 0.51 10.06
C TYR A 79 -11.51 -0.87 9.59
N ILE A 80 -11.02 -1.31 8.43
CA ILE A 80 -11.32 -2.65 7.90
C ILE A 80 -10.78 -3.70 8.88
N ALA A 81 -9.52 -3.55 9.31
CA ALA A 81 -8.87 -4.50 10.21
C ALA A 81 -9.63 -4.73 11.51
N ARG A 82 -10.17 -3.66 12.14
CA ARG A 82 -10.99 -3.77 13.36
C ARG A 82 -12.26 -4.59 13.16
N LYS A 83 -12.87 -4.57 11.97
CA LYS A 83 -14.05 -5.38 11.66
C LYS A 83 -13.77 -6.87 11.54
N HIS A 84 -12.49 -7.24 11.38
CA HIS A 84 -12.06 -8.61 11.10
C HIS A 84 -10.99 -9.11 12.10
N ASN A 85 -10.77 -8.40 13.22
CA ASN A 85 -9.76 -8.74 14.24
C ASN A 85 -8.32 -8.82 13.71
N LEU A 86 -7.92 -7.91 12.81
CA LEU A 86 -6.61 -7.91 12.14
C LEU A 86 -5.66 -6.80 12.65
N CYS A 87 -5.81 -6.31 13.89
CA CYS A 87 -5.00 -5.20 14.44
C CYS A 87 -3.88 -5.62 15.40
N GLY A 88 -3.74 -6.90 15.73
CA GLY A 88 -2.93 -7.37 16.87
C GLY A 88 -3.78 -7.54 18.13
N GLU A 89 -3.63 -8.68 18.80
CA GLU A 89 -4.45 -9.10 19.94
C GLU A 89 -3.76 -8.75 21.26
N THR A 90 -2.46 -9.04 21.36
CA THR A 90 -1.65 -8.73 22.55
C THR A 90 -1.05 -7.33 22.48
N GLU A 91 -0.61 -6.81 23.63
CA GLU A 91 0.10 -5.52 23.69
C GLU A 91 1.39 -5.53 22.85
N GLU A 92 2.14 -6.65 22.86
CA GLU A 92 3.33 -6.79 22.02
C GLU A 92 2.99 -6.74 20.52
N GLU A 93 1.93 -7.42 20.09
CA GLU A 93 1.49 -7.38 18.70
C GLU A 93 1.04 -5.98 18.28
N LYS A 94 0.34 -5.26 19.16
CA LYS A 94 -0.08 -3.87 18.92
C LYS A 94 1.12 -2.95 18.75
N GLN A 95 2.12 -3.05 19.64
CA GLN A 95 3.36 -2.29 19.54
C GLN A 95 4.09 -2.57 18.21
N ARG A 96 4.12 -3.84 17.78
CA ARG A 96 4.72 -4.22 16.50
C ARG A 96 3.97 -3.62 15.31
N VAL A 97 2.64 -3.69 15.33
CA VAL A 97 1.77 -3.14 14.29
C VAL A 97 1.94 -1.62 14.19
N ASP A 98 1.89 -0.92 15.32
CA ASP A 98 1.99 0.54 15.36
C ASP A 98 3.38 1.02 14.92
N LEU A 99 4.45 0.39 15.40
CA LEU A 99 5.81 0.73 15.00
C LEU A 99 6.02 0.52 13.50
N LEU A 100 5.62 -0.65 12.99
CA LEU A 100 5.87 -0.99 11.60
C LEU A 100 4.98 -0.19 10.63
N GLU A 101 3.73 0.11 10.97
CA GLU A 101 2.87 0.97 10.14
C GLU A 101 3.56 2.31 9.85
N ASN A 102 4.13 2.94 10.86
CA ASN A 102 4.81 4.22 10.72
C ASN A 102 6.14 4.07 9.96
N GLN A 103 6.96 3.07 10.29
CA GLN A 103 8.23 2.82 9.62
C GLN A 103 8.05 2.53 8.11
N LEU A 104 7.00 1.81 7.74
CA LEU A 104 6.68 1.53 6.33
C LEU A 104 6.17 2.77 5.59
N MET A 105 5.48 3.68 6.28
CA MET A 105 5.08 4.96 5.69
C MET A 105 6.31 5.81 5.38
N ASP A 106 7.28 5.90 6.29
CA ASP A 106 8.53 6.61 6.04
C ASP A 106 9.28 6.03 4.84
N LEU A 107 9.45 4.70 4.78
CA LEU A 107 10.10 4.03 3.65
C LEU A 107 9.38 4.29 2.33
N ARG A 108 8.05 4.28 2.34
CA ARG A 108 7.23 4.58 1.16
C ARG A 108 7.39 6.03 0.72
N MET A 109 7.38 6.99 1.66
CA MET A 109 7.51 8.41 1.34
C MET A 109 8.89 8.73 0.80
N ASP A 110 9.95 8.17 1.37
CA ASP A 110 11.31 8.28 0.81
C ASP A 110 11.38 7.79 -0.64
N PHE A 111 10.75 6.64 -0.92
CA PHE A 111 10.73 6.08 -2.26
C PHE A 111 9.90 6.93 -3.24
N ALA A 112 8.73 7.38 -2.82
CA ALA A 112 7.88 8.26 -3.62
C ALA A 112 8.58 9.58 -3.93
N LEU A 113 9.24 10.21 -2.95
CA LEU A 113 9.99 11.44 -3.13
C LEU A 113 11.10 11.29 -4.19
N LEU A 114 11.83 10.17 -4.18
CA LEU A 114 12.78 9.85 -5.24
C LEU A 114 12.07 9.75 -6.59
N CYS A 115 11.01 8.94 -6.69
CA CYS A 115 10.36 8.62 -7.96
C CYS A 115 9.66 9.84 -8.60
N TYR A 116 9.20 10.81 -7.82
CA TYR A 116 8.64 12.07 -8.36
C TYR A 116 9.69 13.16 -8.59
N ASN A 117 10.94 12.97 -8.18
CA ASN A 117 11.96 14.00 -8.28
C ASN A 117 12.40 14.21 -9.74
N PRO A 118 12.45 15.45 -10.27
CA PRO A 118 12.99 15.74 -11.60
C PRO A 118 14.43 15.25 -11.82
N ASP A 119 15.25 15.21 -10.77
CA ASP A 119 16.63 14.71 -10.76
C ASP A 119 16.73 13.21 -10.41
N PHE A 120 15.66 12.42 -10.61
CA PHE A 120 15.58 10.98 -10.29
C PHE A 120 16.85 10.19 -10.65
N GLU A 121 17.36 10.32 -11.88
CA GLU A 121 18.54 9.57 -12.34
C GLU A 121 19.82 9.92 -11.55
N LYS A 122 19.93 11.14 -11.03
CA LYS A 122 21.07 11.57 -10.20
C LYS A 122 20.96 11.08 -8.76
N LEU A 123 19.73 10.98 -8.24
CA LEU A 123 19.46 10.63 -6.84
C LEU A 123 19.34 9.11 -6.63
N LYS A 124 18.94 8.37 -7.67
CA LYS A 124 18.75 6.92 -7.65
C LYS A 124 19.96 6.13 -7.11
N PRO A 125 21.22 6.41 -7.49
CA PRO A 125 22.37 5.66 -6.97
C PRO A 125 22.48 5.72 -5.45
N ALA A 126 22.31 6.90 -4.84
CA ALA A 126 22.38 7.07 -3.39
C ALA A 126 21.24 6.33 -2.66
N TYR A 127 20.04 6.30 -3.26
CA TYR A 127 18.95 5.50 -2.72
C TYR A 127 19.27 4.01 -2.75
N LEU A 128 19.78 3.51 -3.87
CA LEU A 128 20.15 2.10 -4.04
C LEU A 128 21.29 1.67 -3.10
N GLU A 129 22.22 2.57 -2.77
CA GLU A 129 23.27 2.34 -1.78
C GLU A 129 22.70 2.17 -0.36
N GLN A 130 21.65 2.93 -0.01
CA GLN A 130 21.03 2.88 1.33
C GLN A 130 19.97 1.80 1.48
N LEU A 131 19.34 1.38 0.38
CA LEU A 131 18.21 0.43 0.38
C LEU A 131 18.54 -0.89 1.10
N PRO A 132 19.70 -1.55 0.89
CA PRO A 132 20.07 -2.75 1.63
C PRO A 132 19.98 -2.59 3.16
N LYS A 133 20.50 -1.48 3.70
CA LYS A 133 20.46 -1.22 5.14
C LYS A 133 19.02 -1.12 5.65
N LYS A 134 18.16 -0.36 4.96
CA LYS A 134 16.74 -0.20 5.33
C LYS A 134 16.00 -1.55 5.28
N LEU A 135 16.22 -2.36 4.24
CA LEU A 135 15.60 -3.67 4.11
C LEU A 135 16.14 -4.68 5.13
N GLN A 136 17.41 -4.56 5.52
CA GLN A 136 17.97 -5.37 6.60
C GLN A 136 17.29 -5.08 7.95
N GLU A 137 16.92 -3.83 8.23
CA GLU A 137 16.16 -3.46 9.43
C GLU A 137 14.77 -4.12 9.44
N VAL A 138 14.05 -4.08 8.31
CA VAL A 138 12.75 -4.75 8.14
C VAL A 138 12.89 -6.28 8.25
N SER A 139 13.91 -6.86 7.62
CA SER A 139 14.24 -8.29 7.69
C SER A 139 14.50 -8.74 9.14
N ARG A 140 15.28 -7.97 9.90
CA ARG A 140 15.56 -8.24 11.32
C ARG A 140 14.29 -8.15 12.16
N PHE A 141 13.43 -7.17 11.88
CA PHE A 141 12.18 -6.97 12.62
C PHE A 141 11.19 -8.14 12.41
N LEU A 142 11.09 -8.67 11.19
CA LEU A 142 10.34 -9.89 10.88
C LEU A 142 10.95 -11.09 11.61
N GLY A 143 12.26 -11.28 11.48
CA GLY A 143 13.00 -12.41 12.05
C GLY A 143 12.51 -13.73 11.44
N SER A 144 12.16 -14.69 12.30
CA SER A 144 11.63 -16.02 11.92
C SER A 144 10.10 -16.10 11.91
N ARG A 145 9.39 -14.98 12.15
CA ARG A 145 7.93 -14.98 12.22
C ARG A 145 7.30 -15.17 10.84
N PRO A 146 6.13 -15.80 10.74
CA PRO A 146 5.39 -15.86 9.49
C PRO A 146 4.78 -14.50 9.11
N TRP A 147 4.45 -13.66 10.10
CA TRP A 147 3.84 -12.34 9.91
C TRP A 147 4.52 -11.32 10.82
N PHE A 148 4.44 -10.04 10.48
CA PHE A 148 5.22 -9.00 11.13
C PHE A 148 4.83 -8.77 12.60
N ALA A 149 3.55 -8.89 12.91
CA ALA A 149 3.05 -8.80 14.28
C ALA A 149 3.36 -10.05 15.11
N GLY A 150 3.42 -11.24 14.49
CA GLY A 150 3.50 -12.49 15.22
C GLY A 150 3.16 -13.73 14.38
N GLN A 151 2.33 -14.61 14.93
CA GLN A 151 1.90 -15.85 14.27
C GLN A 151 0.65 -15.64 13.38
N LYS A 152 -0.09 -14.55 13.58
CA LYS A 152 -1.32 -14.23 12.85
C LYS A 152 -1.09 -13.07 11.89
N LEU A 153 -1.77 -13.11 10.76
CA LEU A 153 -1.82 -12.03 9.79
C LEU A 153 -2.53 -10.82 10.39
N THR A 154 -2.02 -9.62 10.13
CA THR A 154 -2.62 -8.34 10.50
C THR A 154 -2.62 -7.39 9.32
N PHE A 155 -3.28 -6.24 9.43
CA PHE A 155 -3.33 -5.27 8.32
C PHE A 155 -1.95 -4.70 7.97
N VAL A 156 -0.98 -4.71 8.90
CA VAL A 156 0.36 -4.20 8.64
C VAL A 156 1.13 -5.08 7.65
N ASP A 157 0.77 -6.37 7.54
CA ASP A 157 1.35 -7.27 6.55
C ASP A 157 0.93 -6.88 5.12
N PHE A 158 -0.26 -6.29 4.94
CA PHE A 158 -0.70 -5.76 3.64
C PHE A 158 0.08 -4.51 3.25
N LEU A 159 0.39 -3.64 4.21
CA LEU A 159 1.28 -2.50 4.01
C LEU A 159 2.70 -2.95 3.70
N ALA A 160 3.21 -3.94 4.45
CA ALA A 160 4.56 -4.46 4.27
C ALA A 160 4.72 -5.12 2.90
N TYR A 161 3.74 -5.94 2.49
CA TYR A 161 3.71 -6.52 1.15
C TYR A 161 3.79 -5.44 0.08
N ASP A 162 2.95 -4.42 0.16
CA ASP A 162 2.91 -3.37 -0.86
C ASP A 162 4.24 -2.61 -0.96
N VAL A 163 4.81 -2.18 0.17
CA VAL A 163 6.10 -1.46 0.20
C VAL A 163 7.25 -2.33 -0.28
N LEU A 164 7.33 -3.58 0.17
CA LEU A 164 8.40 -4.50 -0.23
C LEU A 164 8.29 -4.91 -1.70
N ASP A 165 7.08 -5.04 -2.22
CA ASP A 165 6.85 -5.34 -3.63
C ASP A 165 7.24 -4.16 -4.53
N ASP A 166 6.97 -2.92 -4.12
CA ASP A 166 7.48 -1.73 -4.81
C ASP A 166 9.02 -1.75 -4.89
N GLN A 167 9.70 -2.10 -3.77
CA GLN A 167 11.17 -2.24 -3.76
C GLN A 167 11.65 -3.41 -4.63
N ARG A 168 10.92 -4.53 -4.66
CA ARG A 168 11.21 -5.68 -5.53
C ARG A 168 11.09 -5.32 -7.00
N MET A 169 10.10 -4.52 -7.37
CA MET A 169 9.94 -4.03 -8.75
C MET A 169 11.03 -3.02 -9.12
N PHE A 170 11.49 -2.20 -8.17
CA PHE A 170 12.50 -1.17 -8.38
C PHE A 170 13.94 -1.70 -8.45
N ALA A 171 14.28 -2.59 -7.52
CA ALA A 171 15.63 -3.11 -7.30
C ALA A 171 15.61 -4.63 -7.08
N PRO A 172 15.21 -5.44 -8.09
CA PRO A 172 15.05 -6.89 -7.95
C PRO A 172 16.34 -7.62 -7.54
N GLU A 173 17.50 -7.03 -7.81
CA GLU A 173 18.79 -7.60 -7.45
C GLU A 173 19.23 -7.37 -6.00
N CYS A 174 18.49 -6.59 -5.22
CA CYS A 174 18.82 -6.30 -3.83
C CYS A 174 18.88 -7.61 -3.01
N PRO A 175 20.02 -7.91 -2.35
CA PRO A 175 20.22 -9.19 -1.69
C PRO A 175 19.28 -9.40 -0.50
N GLU A 176 18.87 -8.34 0.19
CA GLU A 176 17.92 -8.39 1.31
C GLU A 176 16.53 -8.88 0.89
N LEU A 177 16.18 -8.74 -0.39
CA LEU A 177 14.95 -9.27 -0.97
C LEU A 177 15.03 -10.76 -1.36
N LYS A 178 16.16 -11.43 -1.09
CA LYS A 178 16.37 -12.86 -1.40
C LYS A 178 16.25 -13.78 -0.18
N GLY A 179 16.05 -13.21 1.02
CA GLY A 179 15.96 -13.92 2.30
C GLY A 179 14.53 -14.11 2.85
N ASN A 180 14.36 -13.88 4.16
CA ASN A 180 13.06 -14.00 4.83
C ASN A 180 11.99 -13.03 4.27
N LEU A 181 12.38 -11.90 3.70
CA LEU A 181 11.48 -10.97 3.01
C LEU A 181 10.90 -11.57 1.72
N ALA A 182 11.70 -12.30 0.92
CA ALA A 182 11.18 -13.04 -0.22
C ALA A 182 10.17 -14.11 0.21
N GLN A 183 10.49 -14.84 1.29
CA GLN A 183 9.60 -15.85 1.84
C GLN A 183 8.28 -15.24 2.34
N PHE A 184 8.34 -14.05 2.95
CA PHE A 184 7.15 -13.29 3.33
C PHE A 184 6.31 -12.90 2.12
N LEU A 185 6.91 -12.33 1.07
CA LEU A 185 6.20 -11.96 -0.16
C LEU A 185 5.52 -13.18 -0.80
N GLN A 186 6.23 -14.29 -0.92
CA GLN A 186 5.68 -15.54 -1.45
C GLN A 186 4.53 -16.08 -0.58
N ARG A 187 4.68 -16.05 0.74
CA ARG A 187 3.64 -16.47 1.69
C ARG A 187 2.38 -15.62 1.56
N PHE A 188 2.54 -14.30 1.43
CA PHE A 188 1.43 -13.37 1.27
C PHE A 188 0.69 -13.60 -0.07
N GLU A 189 1.43 -13.74 -1.18
CA GLU A 189 0.86 -14.03 -2.50
C GLU A 189 0.16 -15.39 -2.58
N ALA A 190 0.56 -16.35 -1.73
CA ALA A 190 -0.03 -17.67 -1.63
C ALA A 190 -1.33 -17.71 -0.80
N LEU A 191 -1.73 -16.64 -0.11
CA LEU A 191 -3.03 -16.58 0.57
C LEU A 191 -4.15 -16.74 -0.47
N ASP A 192 -5.08 -17.69 -0.26
CA ASP A 192 -6.08 -18.08 -1.27
C ASP A 192 -6.81 -16.89 -1.91
N LYS A 193 -7.28 -15.94 -1.09
CA LYS A 193 -8.01 -14.75 -1.54
C LYS A 193 -7.10 -13.76 -2.28
N VAL A 194 -5.86 -13.58 -1.83
CA VAL A 194 -4.87 -12.74 -2.50
C VAL A 194 -4.48 -13.36 -3.84
N SER A 195 -4.16 -14.65 -3.86
CA SER A 195 -3.82 -15.40 -5.07
C SER A 195 -4.95 -15.37 -6.11
N ALA A 196 -6.20 -15.54 -5.67
CA ALA A 196 -7.37 -15.41 -6.53
C ALA A 196 -7.51 -14.00 -7.11
N TYR A 197 -7.36 -12.96 -6.27
CA TYR A 197 -7.40 -11.58 -6.72
C TYR A 197 -6.28 -11.25 -7.72
N MET A 198 -5.05 -11.67 -7.44
CA MET A 198 -3.87 -11.45 -8.30
C MET A 198 -3.97 -12.14 -9.67
N ARG A 199 -4.79 -13.19 -9.79
CA ARG A 199 -5.10 -13.87 -11.06
C ARG A 199 -6.34 -13.31 -11.77
N SER A 200 -7.09 -12.43 -11.11
CA SER A 200 -8.28 -11.81 -11.69
C SER A 200 -7.91 -10.65 -12.61
N GLY A 201 -8.85 -10.22 -13.46
CA GLY A 201 -8.71 -8.98 -14.25
C GLY A 201 -8.87 -7.69 -13.45
N ARG A 202 -9.15 -7.76 -12.13
CA ARG A 202 -9.36 -6.58 -11.28
C ARG A 202 -8.06 -5.98 -10.74
N VAL A 203 -7.01 -6.80 -10.63
CA VAL A 203 -5.76 -6.43 -9.98
C VAL A 203 -5.08 -5.28 -10.74
N LEU A 204 -4.68 -4.27 -9.98
CA LEU A 204 -3.92 -3.13 -10.50
C LEU A 204 -2.50 -3.19 -9.97
N LYS A 205 -1.62 -3.89 -10.71
CA LYS A 205 -0.19 -4.03 -10.39
C LYS A 205 0.65 -2.82 -10.81
N SER A 206 0.22 -2.12 -11.86
CA SER A 206 0.84 -0.92 -12.39
C SER A 206 -0.23 0.01 -12.99
N PRO A 207 0.07 1.31 -13.16
CA PRO A 207 1.28 2.00 -12.70
C PRO A 207 1.32 2.13 -11.16
N ILE A 208 2.53 2.19 -10.59
CA ILE A 208 2.75 2.39 -9.14
C ILE A 208 2.38 3.82 -8.75
N PHE A 209 2.82 4.79 -9.56
CA PHE A 209 2.68 6.21 -9.33
C PHE A 209 1.86 6.89 -10.44
N MET A 210 1.56 8.18 -10.24
CA MET A 210 0.87 9.01 -11.23
C MET A 210 1.78 9.28 -12.42
N ARG A 211 1.20 9.74 -13.54
CA ARG A 211 1.91 9.98 -14.81
C ARG A 211 3.04 11.01 -14.72
N THR A 212 3.07 11.80 -13.65
CA THR A 212 4.10 12.81 -13.40
C THR A 212 5.37 12.25 -12.74
N ALA A 213 5.36 11.00 -12.27
CA ALA A 213 6.56 10.36 -11.73
C ALA A 213 7.60 10.06 -12.83
N LYS A 214 8.87 10.01 -12.44
CA LYS A 214 10.00 9.63 -13.30
C LYS A 214 10.24 8.12 -13.35
N TRP A 215 9.64 7.38 -12.42
CA TRP A 215 9.64 5.93 -12.42
C TRP A 215 8.29 5.41 -11.94
N GLY A 216 7.83 4.28 -12.50
CA GLY A 216 6.61 3.60 -12.07
C GLY A 216 5.30 4.29 -12.48
N SER A 217 5.36 5.31 -13.34
CA SER A 217 4.24 6.04 -13.96
C SER A 217 3.62 5.31 -15.16
#